data_AF-A0A0X3U035-F1
#
_entry.id   AF-A0A0X3U035-F1
#
_cell.length_a   1.000
_cell.length_b   1.000
_cell.length_c   1.000
_cell.angle_alpha   90.00
_cell.angle_beta   90.00
_cell.angle_gamma   90.00
#
_symmetry.space_group_name_H-M   'P 1'
#
loop_
_entity.id
_entity.type
_entity.pdbx_description
1 polymer ?
#
loop_
_entity_poly.entity_id
_entity_poly.type
_entity_poly.pdbx_seq_one_letter_code
_entity_poly.pdbx_strand_id
1 'polypeptide(L)'
;MITNKLRSYIKPIKALAPDTDRRAHKGLNTAIEVSHRQAHKRAKMFGWFKSNWLAQRFLSAHDRIDLIFCPCRYQLTAASYRHARNDAFNLWANYTAETAV
;
A
#
# COMPACT_ATOMS: atom_id res chain seq x y z
N MET A 1 -15.91 -18.02 7.16
CA MET A 1 -15.45 -16.93 6.27
C MET A 1 -15.53 -15.59 6.99
N ILE A 2 -14.47 -14.77 6.93
CA ILE A 2 -14.46 -13.41 7.51
C ILE A 2 -14.96 -12.45 6.42
N THR A 3 -16.03 -11.70 6.72
CA THR A 3 -16.66 -10.81 5.74
C THR A 3 -16.84 -9.41 6.31
N ASN A 4 -16.68 -8.41 5.43
CA ASN A 4 -17.00 -7.02 5.71
C ASN A 4 -18.37 -6.92 6.43
N LYS A 5 -18.49 -5.97 7.36
CA LYS A 5 -19.68 -5.66 8.15
C LYS A 5 -20.93 -5.31 7.33
N LEU A 6 -20.79 -5.14 6.02
CA LEU A 6 -21.89 -4.90 5.09
C LEU A 6 -23.00 -5.97 5.21
N ARG A 7 -24.19 -5.54 5.65
CA ARG A 7 -25.39 -6.39 5.78
C ARG A 7 -25.88 -6.97 4.47
N SER A 8 -25.55 -6.33 3.34
CA SER A 8 -25.89 -6.80 1.98
C SER A 8 -25.36 -8.20 1.68
N TYR A 9 -24.24 -8.60 2.29
CA TYR A 9 -23.63 -9.92 2.05
C TYR A 9 -24.29 -11.08 2.82
N ILE A 10 -25.21 -10.82 3.75
CA ILE A 10 -25.80 -11.88 4.59
C ILE A 10 -26.60 -12.88 3.74
N LYS A 11 -27.48 -12.40 2.86
CA LYS A 11 -28.32 -13.24 1.99
C LYS A 11 -27.48 -14.06 0.99
N PRO A 12 -26.57 -13.44 0.21
CA PRO A 12 -25.73 -14.16 -0.74
C PRO A 12 -24.86 -15.24 -0.10
N ILE A 13 -24.26 -14.96 1.07
CA ILE A 13 -23.39 -15.92 1.76
C ILE A 13 -24.19 -17.12 2.25
N LYS A 14 -25.38 -16.91 2.81
CA LYS A 14 -26.26 -18.02 3.20
C LYS A 14 -26.70 -18.88 2.01
N ALA A 15 -26.89 -18.28 0.84
CA ALA A 15 -27.29 -19.00 -0.37
C ALA A 15 -26.14 -19.81 -0.98
N LEU A 16 -24.92 -19.26 -0.98
CA LEU A 16 -23.75 -19.88 -1.60
C LEU A 16 -23.00 -20.86 -0.67
N ALA A 17 -23.02 -20.58 0.63
CA ALA A 17 -22.23 -21.33 1.61
C ALA A 17 -22.98 -21.40 2.97
N PRO A 18 -24.11 -22.13 3.03
CA PRO A 18 -25.00 -22.17 4.19
C PRO A 18 -24.31 -22.68 5.47
N ASP A 19 -23.38 -23.62 5.35
CA ASP A 19 -22.67 -24.24 6.49
C ASP A 19 -21.45 -23.44 6.96
N THR A 20 -21.16 -22.30 6.32
CA THR A 20 -19.96 -21.52 6.65
C THR A 20 -20.20 -20.60 7.83
N ASP A 21 -19.46 -20.82 8.93
CA ASP A 21 -19.44 -19.93 10.07
C ASP A 21 -18.99 -18.50 9.65
N ARG A 22 -19.90 -17.53 9.84
CA ARG A 22 -19.69 -16.13 9.43
C ARG A 22 -19.21 -15.31 10.62
N ARG A 23 -17.92 -14.97 10.60
CA ARG A 23 -17.29 -14.13 11.62
C ARG A 23 -17.19 -12.69 11.11
N ALA A 24 -18.03 -11.82 11.65
CA ALA A 24 -18.09 -10.38 11.28
C ALA A 24 -17.64 -9.47 12.44
N HIS A 25 -16.73 -9.95 13.29
CA HIS A 25 -16.20 -9.17 14.41
C HIS A 25 -15.33 -8.00 13.91
N LYS A 26 -15.40 -6.86 14.61
CA LYS A 26 -14.71 -5.62 14.22
C LYS A 26 -13.22 -5.80 13.99
N GLY A 27 -12.52 -6.52 14.87
CA GLY A 27 -11.07 -6.73 14.76
C GLY A 27 -10.65 -7.50 13.50
N LEU A 28 -11.37 -8.57 13.14
CA LEU A 28 -11.07 -9.38 11.96
C LEU A 28 -11.30 -8.60 10.66
N ASN A 29 -12.34 -7.77 10.64
CA ASN A 29 -12.62 -6.91 9.49
C ASN A 29 -11.60 -5.79 9.34
N THR A 30 -11.17 -5.17 10.44
CA THR A 30 -10.10 -4.17 10.39
C THR A 30 -8.77 -4.78 9.91
N ALA A 31 -8.46 -6.03 10.28
CA ALA A 31 -7.26 -6.70 9.78
C ALA A 31 -7.30 -6.92 8.25
N ILE A 32 -8.46 -7.32 7.71
CA ILE A 32 -8.68 -7.46 6.26
C ILE A 32 -8.60 -6.11 5.55
N GLU A 33 -9.23 -5.07 6.10
CA GLU A 33 -9.17 -3.71 5.56
C GLU A 33 -7.73 -3.18 5.53
N VAL A 34 -6.95 -3.42 6.59
CA VAL A 34 -5.53 -3.05 6.65
C VAL A 34 -4.71 -3.81 5.60
N SER A 35 -4.98 -5.11 5.40
CA SER A 35 -4.34 -5.90 4.34
C SER A 35 -4.62 -5.35 2.94
N HIS A 36 -5.86 -4.92 2.68
CA HIS A 36 -6.24 -4.31 1.39
C HIS A 36 -5.69 -2.90 1.18
N ARG A 37 -5.16 -2.23 2.20
CA ARG A 37 -4.74 -0.82 2.12
C ARG A 37 -3.67 -0.59 1.05
N GLN A 38 -2.73 -1.52 0.90
CA GLN A 38 -1.69 -1.43 -0.14
C GLN A 38 -2.26 -1.59 -1.54
N ALA A 39 -3.15 -2.57 -1.74
CA ALA A 39 -3.84 -2.76 -3.02
C ALA A 39 -4.68 -1.54 -3.40
N HIS A 40 -5.34 -0.91 -2.41
CA HIS A 40 -6.16 0.27 -2.66
C HIS A 40 -5.34 1.50 -3.03
N LYS A 41 -4.20 1.72 -2.37
CA LYS A 41 -3.24 2.76 -2.77
C LYS A 41 -2.76 2.56 -4.20
N ARG A 42 -2.36 1.32 -4.54
CA ARG A 42 -1.94 0.98 -5.91
C ARG A 42 -3.05 1.23 -6.91
N ALA A 43 -4.28 0.77 -6.65
CA ALA A 43 -5.45 1.01 -7.50
C ALA A 43 -5.73 2.51 -7.71
N LYS A 44 -5.60 3.31 -6.65
CA LYS A 44 -5.77 4.77 -6.75
C LYS A 44 -4.71 5.42 -7.65
N MET A 45 -3.46 4.96 -7.56
CA MET A 45 -2.41 5.40 -8.48
C MET A 45 -2.64 4.90 -9.91
N PHE A 46 -3.05 3.64 -10.09
CA PHE A 46 -3.41 3.06 -11.39
C PHE A 46 -4.49 3.86 -12.11
N GLY A 47 -5.49 4.38 -11.38
CA GLY A 47 -6.56 5.19 -11.95
C GLY A 47 -6.10 6.50 -12.62
N TRP A 48 -4.84 6.91 -12.45
CA TRP A 48 -4.27 8.09 -13.10
C TRP A 48 -3.58 7.77 -14.45
N PHE A 49 -3.44 6.48 -14.78
CA PHE A 49 -2.74 6.05 -15.99
C PHE A 49 -3.70 5.49 -17.03
N LYS A 50 -3.41 5.75 -18.31
CA LYS A 50 -4.20 5.25 -19.45
C LYS A 50 -4.01 3.75 -19.71
N SER A 51 -2.96 3.12 -19.17
CA SER A 51 -2.71 1.69 -19.32
C SER A 51 -2.10 1.07 -18.07
N ASN A 52 -2.49 -0.18 -17.80
CA ASN A 52 -1.97 -0.95 -16.67
C ASN A 52 -0.45 -1.16 -16.77
N TRP A 53 0.08 -1.39 -17.97
CA TRP A 53 1.52 -1.61 -18.16
C TRP A 53 2.37 -0.40 -17.79
N LEU A 54 1.98 0.81 -18.22
CA LEU A 54 2.70 2.05 -17.89
C LEU A 54 2.68 2.30 -16.38
N ALA A 55 1.53 2.08 -15.75
CA ALA A 55 1.39 2.24 -14.32
C ALA A 55 2.17 1.20 -13.53
N GLN A 56 2.20 -0.06 -13.98
CA GLN A 56 2.98 -1.12 -13.33
C GLN A 56 4.47 -0.77 -13.36
N ARG A 57 4.97 -0.31 -14.51
CA ARG A 57 6.36 0.13 -14.68
C ARG A 57 6.68 1.36 -13.81
N PHE A 58 5.77 2.33 -13.75
CA PHE A 58 5.90 3.48 -12.85
C PHE A 58 5.96 3.04 -11.38
N LEU A 59 5.01 2.21 -10.93
CA LEU A 59 4.95 1.73 -9.55
C LEU A 59 6.16 0.87 -9.17
N SER A 60 6.67 0.03 -10.08
CA SER A 60 7.87 -0.78 -9.80
C SER A 60 9.12 0.08 -9.59
N ALA A 61 9.27 1.17 -10.34
CA ALA A 61 10.36 2.13 -10.12
C ALA A 61 10.10 2.98 -8.86
N HIS A 62 8.86 3.43 -8.67
CA HIS A 62 8.47 4.31 -7.56
C HIS A 62 8.52 3.60 -6.21
N ASP A 63 8.11 2.33 -6.10
CA ASP A 63 8.17 1.55 -4.86
C ASP A 63 9.61 1.47 -4.31
N ARG A 64 10.62 1.44 -5.19
CA ARG A 64 12.05 1.48 -4.80
C ARG A 64 12.50 2.86 -4.32
N ILE A 65 12.01 3.92 -4.97
CA ILE A 65 12.30 5.31 -4.59
C ILE A 65 11.65 5.63 -3.23
N ASP A 66 10.40 5.19 -3.03
CA ASP A 66 9.66 5.38 -1.78
C ASP A 66 10.34 4.70 -0.59
N LEU A 67 11.02 3.57 -0.79
CA LEU A 67 11.80 2.91 0.27
C LEU A 67 12.90 3.82 0.85
N ILE A 68 13.54 4.60 0.00
CA ILE A 68 14.66 5.49 0.36
C ILE A 68 14.13 6.83 0.89
N PHE A 69 13.11 7.40 0.23
CA PHE A 69 12.63 8.75 0.52
C PHE A 69 11.47 8.83 1.51
N CYS A 70 10.82 7.71 1.82
CA CYS A 70 9.66 7.65 2.70
C CYS A 70 9.83 6.59 3.80
N PRO A 71 10.88 6.72 4.64
CA PRO A 71 11.07 5.82 5.78
C PRO A 71 9.86 5.91 6.71
N CYS A 72 9.48 4.79 7.33
CA CYS A 72 8.27 4.69 8.14
C CYS A 72 8.22 5.76 9.24
N ARG A 73 7.52 6.87 8.95
CA ARG A 73 7.51 8.10 9.76
C ARG A 73 7.05 7.87 11.19
N TYR A 74 6.27 6.82 11.43
CA TYR A 74 5.77 6.45 12.75
C TYR A 74 6.79 5.70 13.61
N GLN A 75 7.93 5.28 13.04
CA GLN A 75 9.02 4.61 13.75
C GLN A 75 10.17 5.56 14.08
N LEU A 76 10.17 6.78 13.53
CA LEU A 76 11.26 7.73 13.64
C LEU A 76 10.82 9.00 14.36
N THR A 77 11.73 9.56 15.15
CA THR A 77 11.56 10.92 15.67
C THR A 77 11.63 11.93 14.52
N ALA A 78 11.08 13.13 14.71
CA ALA A 78 11.08 14.15 13.67
C ALA A 78 12.51 14.53 13.21
N ALA A 79 13.48 14.57 14.14
CA ALA A 79 14.88 14.85 13.82
C ALA A 79 15.50 13.71 12.99
N SER A 80 15.33 12.46 13.43
CA SER A 80 15.84 11.29 12.69
C SER A 80 15.24 11.19 11.29
N TYR A 81 13.95 11.48 11.15
CA TYR A 81 13.28 11.51 9.84
C TYR A 81 13.88 12.56 8.89
N ARG A 82 14.22 13.77 9.40
CA ARG A 82 14.87 14.82 8.60
C ARG A 82 16.29 14.42 8.19
N HIS A 83 17.06 13.80 9.08
CA HIS A 83 18.40 13.28 8.75
C HIS A 83 18.33 12.21 7.67
N ALA A 84 17.49 11.19 7.83
CA ALA A 84 17.30 10.13 6.84
C ALA A 84 16.89 10.68 5.46
N ARG A 85 16.05 11.73 5.44
CA ARG A 85 15.68 12.44 4.19
C ARG A 85 16.87 13.15 3.54
N ASN A 86 17.71 13.82 4.31
CA ASN A 86 18.92 14.47 3.78
C ASN A 86 19.91 13.43 3.23
N ASP A 87 20.11 12.33 3.95
CA ASP A 87 21.00 11.24 3.49
C ASP A 87 20.48 10.63 2.19
N ALA A 88 19.17 10.42 2.07
CA ALA A 88 18.53 9.98 0.83
C ALA A 88 18.78 10.94 -0.35
N PHE A 89 18.69 12.26 -0.14
CA PHE A 89 18.98 13.26 -1.17
C PHE A 89 20.45 13.25 -1.59
N ASN A 90 21.38 13.12 -0.63
CA ASN A 90 22.80 13.03 -0.92
C ASN A 90 23.13 11.78 -1.75
N LEU A 91 22.56 10.63 -1.37
CA LEU A 91 22.71 9.37 -2.10
C LEU A 91 22.19 9.49 -3.53
N TRP A 92 21.02 10.11 -3.71
CA TRP A 92 20.44 10.35 -5.02
C TRP A 92 21.32 11.26 -5.89
N ALA A 93 21.84 12.36 -5.32
CA ALA A 93 22.74 13.28 -6.01
C ALA A 93 23.99 12.55 -6.52
N ASN A 94 24.59 11.70 -5.69
CA ASN A 94 25.75 10.90 -6.05
C ASN A 94 25.45 9.95 -7.23
N TYR A 95 24.35 9.19 -7.17
CA TYR A 95 23.96 8.30 -8.27
C TYR A 95 23.67 9.06 -9.57
N THR A 96 23.04 10.24 -9.49
CA THR A 96 22.81 11.06 -10.69
C THR A 96 24.09 11.65 -11.25
N ALA A 97 25.09 11.93 -10.41
CA ALA A 97 26.41 12.39 -10.88
C ALA A 97 27.21 11.26 -11.54
N GLU A 98 27.17 10.04 -10.99
CA GLU A 98 27.85 8.87 -11.56
C GLU A 98 27.28 8.42 -12.90
N THR A 99 25.96 8.59 -13.11
CA THR A 99 25.28 8.19 -14.36
C THR A 99 25.34 9.25 -15.46
N ALA A 100 25.87 10.44 -15.16
CA ALA A 100 26.06 11.52 -16.12
C ALA A 100 27.44 11.51 -16.81
N VAL A 101 28.30 10.53 -16.47
CA VAL A 101 29.60 10.25 -17.10
C VAL A 101 29.44 9.21 -18.18
#